data_AF-A0A2I2FRP2-F1
#
_entry.id   AF-A0A2I2FRP2-F1
#
_cell.length_a   1.000
_cell.length_b   1.000
_cell.length_c   1.000
_cell.angle_alpha   90.00
_cell.angle_beta   90.00
_cell.angle_gamma   90.00
#
_symmetry.space_group_name_H-M   'P 1'
#
loop_
_entity.id
_entity.type
_entity.pdbx_description
1 polymer ?
#
loop_
_entity_poly.entity_id
_entity_poly.type
_entity_poly.pdbx_seq_one_letter_code
_entity_poly.pdbx_strand_id
1 'polypeptide(L)'
;MFRSVFRPSRNYCLRLPTFRLLHRVTADFSSHDTDGNLVTRKVPIVVGDPGEHYVLIFPEVGRALCAESHASAAATVRDKCKLMFCHNSRSFGAGLSGYPRLYVPSIIPHQTDSDASPATLFLSGKMHEITLDGTPDAAFAHHSHATCQNLASVLDQLKDM
;
A
#
# COMPACT_ATOMS: atom_id res chain seq x y z
N MET A 1 29.90 -34.13 -40.89
CA MET A 1 29.27 -34.50 -39.61
C MET A 1 29.07 -33.23 -38.79
N PHE A 2 27.89 -32.61 -38.84
CA PHE A 2 27.54 -31.45 -38.00
C PHE A 2 26.54 -31.91 -36.95
N ARG A 3 26.94 -31.90 -35.69
CA ARG A 3 26.06 -32.21 -34.55
C ARG A 3 25.23 -30.95 -34.25
N SER A 4 23.95 -31.00 -34.62
CA SER A 4 22.95 -30.04 -34.16
C SER A 4 22.68 -30.28 -32.68
N VAL A 5 23.03 -29.31 -31.83
CA VAL A 5 22.62 -29.28 -30.43
C VAL A 5 21.27 -28.59 -30.39
N PHE A 6 20.19 -29.38 -30.33
CA PHE A 6 18.88 -28.89 -29.93
C PHE A 6 19.00 -28.37 -28.49
N ARG A 7 19.13 -27.05 -28.34
CA ARG A 7 18.86 -26.38 -27.06
C ARG A 7 17.34 -26.30 -26.94
N PRO A 8 16.71 -26.95 -25.94
CA PRO A 8 15.30 -26.72 -25.70
C PRO A 8 15.11 -25.24 -25.38
N SER A 9 14.20 -24.65 -26.14
CA SER A 9 13.69 -23.30 -26.04
C SER A 9 13.37 -22.95 -24.59
N ARG A 10 13.65 -21.69 -24.23
CA ARG A 10 13.16 -21.07 -22.98
C ARG A 10 11.69 -21.43 -22.80
N ASN A 11 11.41 -22.16 -21.73
CA ASN A 11 10.06 -22.27 -21.19
C ASN A 11 9.62 -20.85 -20.82
N TYR A 12 8.95 -20.17 -21.74
CA TYR A 12 7.98 -19.16 -21.36
C TYR A 12 6.89 -19.93 -20.63
N CYS A 13 7.09 -20.10 -19.31
CA CYS A 13 5.99 -20.45 -18.44
C CYS A 13 5.02 -19.28 -18.57
N LEU A 14 3.98 -19.46 -19.40
CA LEU A 14 2.83 -18.59 -19.42
C LEU A 14 2.33 -18.57 -17.98
N ARG A 15 2.66 -17.52 -17.23
CA ARG A 15 2.09 -17.28 -15.91
C ARG A 15 0.59 -17.24 -16.13
N LEU A 16 -0.10 -18.27 -15.64
CA LEU A 16 -1.56 -18.24 -15.56
C LEU A 16 -1.96 -16.91 -14.91
N PRO A 17 -3.04 -16.26 -15.38
CA PRO A 17 -3.56 -15.07 -14.73
C PRO A 17 -3.80 -15.42 -13.27
N THR A 18 -2.93 -14.91 -12.40
CA THR A 18 -3.04 -15.11 -10.97
C THR A 18 -4.07 -14.08 -10.54
N PHE A 19 -5.31 -14.53 -10.35
CA PHE A 19 -6.33 -13.71 -9.72
C PHE A 19 -5.87 -13.41 -8.30
N ARG A 20 -5.79 -12.13 -7.94
CA ARG A 20 -5.55 -11.71 -6.56
C ARG A 20 -6.87 -11.79 -5.81
N LEU A 21 -6.92 -12.55 -4.72
CA LEU A 21 -8.07 -12.53 -3.84
C LEU A 21 -7.91 -11.37 -2.86
N LEU A 22 -8.96 -10.56 -2.78
CA LEU A 22 -9.03 -9.44 -1.86
C LEU A 22 -9.94 -9.81 -0.70
N HIS A 23 -9.41 -9.69 0.51
CA HIS A 23 -10.08 -10.10 1.74
C HIS A 23 -10.44 -8.89 2.57
N ARG A 24 -11.73 -8.72 2.89
CA ARG A 24 -12.16 -7.66 3.80
C ARG A 24 -11.93 -8.11 5.24
N VAL A 25 -11.13 -7.35 5.97
CA VAL A 25 -10.77 -7.63 7.36
C VAL A 25 -10.88 -6.38 8.22
N THR A 26 -10.75 -6.54 9.53
CA THR A 26 -10.76 -5.44 10.49
C THR A 26 -9.36 -5.24 11.05
N ALA A 27 -8.89 -4.00 11.04
CA ALA A 27 -7.60 -3.58 11.60
C ALA A 27 -7.80 -2.66 12.81
N ASP A 28 -6.77 -2.55 13.63
CA ASP A 28 -6.72 -1.53 14.68
C ASP A 28 -6.06 -0.27 14.14
N PHE A 29 -6.71 0.87 14.32
CA PHE A 29 -6.16 2.18 13.98
C PHE A 29 -6.06 3.01 15.25
N SER A 30 -4.85 3.47 15.56
CA SER A 30 -4.54 4.25 16.75
C SER A 30 -4.10 5.66 16.36
N SER A 31 -4.74 6.68 16.93
CA SER A 31 -4.43 8.10 16.70
C SER A 31 -4.69 8.91 17.97
N HIS A 32 -4.16 10.13 18.03
CA HIS A 32 -4.56 11.08 19.07
C HIS A 32 -5.97 11.61 18.78
N ASP A 33 -6.79 11.75 19.82
CA ASP A 33 -8.04 12.49 19.74
C ASP A 33 -7.79 14.01 19.86
N THR A 34 -8.87 14.79 19.90
CA THR A 34 -8.80 16.26 20.03
C THR A 34 -8.21 16.72 21.36
N ASP A 35 -8.23 15.86 22.38
CA ASP A 35 -7.70 16.13 23.71
C ASP A 35 -6.24 15.64 23.84
N GLY A 36 -5.68 15.07 22.77
CA GLY A 36 -4.32 14.53 22.74
C GLY A 36 -4.20 13.12 23.34
N ASN A 37 -5.31 12.47 23.70
CA ASN A 37 -5.28 11.11 24.23
C ASN A 37 -5.13 10.09 23.09
N LEU A 38 -4.37 9.03 23.34
CA LEU A 38 -4.26 7.94 22.38
C LEU A 38 -5.53 7.09 22.38
N VAL A 39 -6.22 7.06 21.24
CA VAL A 39 -7.43 6.28 21.04
C VAL A 39 -7.20 5.24 19.95
N THR A 40 -7.64 4.01 20.20
CA THR A 40 -7.63 2.92 19.23
C THR A 40 -9.05 2.58 18.81
N ARG A 41 -9.30 2.52 17.51
CA ARG A 41 -10.59 2.13 16.93
C ARG A 41 -10.41 1.02 15.89
N LYS A 42 -11.41 0.16 15.78
CA LYS A 42 -11.49 -0.88 14.74
C LYS A 42 -11.90 -0.23 13.42
N VAL A 43 -11.12 -0.43 12.36
CA VAL A 43 -11.42 0.08 11.02
C VAL A 43 -11.47 -1.06 10.00
N PRO A 44 -12.43 -1.05 9.07
CA PRO A 44 -12.44 -2.01 7.97
C PRO A 44 -11.31 -1.70 6.98
N ILE A 45 -10.60 -2.73 6.55
CA ILE A 45 -9.59 -2.67 5.51
C ILE A 45 -9.78 -3.81 4.51
N VAL A 46 -9.10 -3.75 3.38
CA VAL A 46 -9.00 -4.87 2.44
C VAL A 46 -7.53 -5.25 2.29
N VAL A 47 -7.22 -6.52 2.31
CA VAL A 47 -5.85 -7.04 2.18
C VAL A 47 -5.78 -8.03 1.02
N GLY A 48 -4.61 -8.15 0.40
CA GLY A 48 -4.32 -9.22 -0.55
C GLY A 48 -4.25 -10.60 0.11
N ASP A 49 -3.85 -11.61 -0.66
CA ASP A 49 -3.67 -12.96 -0.15
C ASP A 49 -2.57 -13.03 0.92
N PRO A 50 -2.58 -14.06 1.79
CA PRO A 50 -1.51 -14.27 2.75
C PRO A 50 -0.14 -14.30 2.06
N GLY A 51 0.75 -13.40 2.46
CA GLY A 51 2.08 -13.23 1.86
C GLY A 51 2.19 -12.13 0.81
N GLU A 52 1.08 -11.53 0.37
CA GLU A 52 1.09 -10.34 -0.48
C GLU A 52 1.35 -9.06 0.35
N HIS A 53 1.81 -8.00 -0.33
CA HIS A 53 2.23 -6.73 0.28
C HIS A 53 1.24 -5.61 -0.02
N TYR A 54 -0.05 -5.95 -0.09
CA TYR A 54 -1.10 -5.09 -0.61
C TYR A 54 -2.19 -4.85 0.44
N VAL A 55 -2.44 -3.59 0.77
CA VAL A 55 -3.47 -3.17 1.73
C VAL A 55 -4.25 -1.98 1.19
N LEU A 56 -5.58 -2.03 1.23
CA LEU A 56 -6.46 -0.91 0.95
C LEU A 56 -7.15 -0.43 2.22
N ILE A 57 -7.20 0.88 2.40
CA ILE A 57 -7.82 1.54 3.54
C ILE A 57 -8.79 2.63 3.12
N PHE A 58 -9.69 2.99 4.02
CA PHE A 58 -10.59 4.11 3.77
C PHE A 58 -9.82 5.44 3.75
N PRO A 59 -10.27 6.42 2.93
CA PRO A 59 -9.56 7.68 2.75
C PRO A 59 -9.30 8.46 4.06
N GLU A 60 -10.21 8.37 5.02
CA GLU A 60 -10.05 9.00 6.34
C GLU A 60 -8.82 8.48 7.11
N VAL A 61 -8.56 7.17 7.05
CA VAL A 61 -7.41 6.53 7.70
C VAL A 61 -6.13 6.93 6.97
N GLY A 62 -6.14 6.90 5.64
CA GLY A 62 -4.97 7.22 4.84
C GLY A 62 -4.54 8.68 4.99
N ARG A 63 -5.49 9.62 4.95
CA ARG A 63 -5.19 11.04 5.21
C ARG A 63 -4.60 11.27 6.60
N ALA A 64 -5.12 10.58 7.62
CA ALA A 64 -4.56 10.66 8.97
C ALA A 64 -3.12 10.14 9.04
N LEU A 65 -2.82 8.99 8.41
CA LEU A 65 -1.45 8.46 8.30
C LEU A 65 -0.49 9.43 7.58
N CYS A 66 -0.99 10.13 6.56
CA CYS A 66 -0.20 11.07 5.78
C CYS A 66 0.05 12.41 6.46
N ALA A 67 -0.87 12.89 7.29
CA ALA A 67 -0.77 14.21 7.92
C ALA A 67 0.56 14.37 8.69
N GLU A 68 0.98 13.34 9.41
CA GLU A 68 2.24 13.32 10.16
C GLU A 68 3.48 13.14 9.28
N SER A 69 3.36 12.40 8.17
CA SER A 69 4.43 12.26 7.17
C SER A 69 4.76 13.61 6.49
N HIS A 70 3.77 14.51 6.40
CA HIS A 70 3.87 15.78 5.70
C HIS A 70 4.17 17.01 6.56
N ALA A 71 4.23 16.88 7.89
CA ALA A 71 4.56 17.97 8.80
C ALA A 71 5.95 18.61 8.56
N SER A 72 6.78 18.00 7.71
CA SER A 72 8.14 18.46 7.35
C SER A 72 8.29 19.00 5.91
N ALA A 73 7.23 19.01 5.07
CA ALA A 73 7.37 19.39 3.66
C ALA A 73 6.31 20.39 3.17
N ALA A 74 6.78 21.56 2.72
CA ALA A 74 5.97 22.62 2.16
C ALA A 74 5.16 22.18 0.91
N ALA A 75 3.87 22.51 0.93
CA ALA A 75 3.00 22.87 -0.19
C ALA A 75 3.20 22.14 -1.53
N THR A 76 3.19 20.82 -1.52
CA THR A 76 2.85 20.03 -2.71
C THR A 76 1.66 19.17 -2.36
N VAL A 77 0.64 19.14 -3.22
CA VAL A 77 -0.45 18.16 -3.14
C VAL A 77 0.23 16.79 -3.31
N ARG A 78 0.66 16.19 -2.20
CA ARG A 78 1.33 14.92 -2.19
C ARG A 78 0.25 13.86 -2.20
N ASP A 79 -0.05 13.41 -3.40
CA ASP A 79 -0.91 12.28 -3.71
C ASP A 79 -0.33 10.94 -3.22
N LYS A 80 0.87 10.96 -2.61
CA LYS A 80 1.58 9.83 -2.02
C LYS A 80 2.33 10.24 -0.74
N CYS A 81 2.43 9.31 0.21
CA CYS A 81 3.09 9.53 1.50
C CYS A 81 4.04 8.38 1.81
N LYS A 82 5.19 8.70 2.41
CA LYS A 82 6.13 7.69 2.88
C LYS A 82 5.73 7.20 4.25
N LEU A 83 5.70 5.88 4.38
CA LEU A 83 5.41 5.15 5.60
C LEU A 83 6.54 4.14 5.87
N MET A 84 6.53 3.61 7.09
CA MET A 84 7.31 2.48 7.52
C MET A 84 6.36 1.39 8.01
N PHE A 85 6.63 0.15 7.63
CA PHE A 85 6.02 -1.03 8.20
C PHE A 85 6.96 -1.64 9.23
N CYS A 86 6.48 -1.79 10.47
CA CYS A 86 7.19 -2.51 11.52
C CYS A 86 6.67 -3.96 11.55
N HIS A 87 7.54 -4.93 11.27
CA HIS A 87 7.17 -6.35 11.21
C HIS A 87 6.82 -6.92 12.58
N ASN A 88 7.53 -6.49 13.63
CA ASN A 88 7.31 -6.94 15.01
C ASN A 88 5.91 -6.58 15.52
N SER A 89 5.47 -5.33 15.28
CA SER A 89 4.13 -4.86 15.68
C SER A 89 3.08 -4.98 14.57
N ARG A 90 3.47 -5.42 13.37
CA ARG A 90 2.63 -5.48 12.16
C ARG A 90 1.87 -4.19 11.88
N SER A 91 2.58 -3.07 11.97
CA SER A 91 1.95 -1.74 11.91
C SER A 91 2.57 -0.83 10.87
N PHE A 92 1.74 -0.12 10.13
CA PHE A 92 2.12 1.02 9.29
C PHE A 92 2.06 2.34 10.08
N GLY A 93 3.03 3.22 9.85
CA GLY A 93 3.04 4.59 10.38
C GLY A 93 4.06 5.46 9.65
N ALA A 94 4.04 6.78 9.85
CA ALA A 94 5.03 7.69 9.26
C ALA A 94 6.47 7.44 9.75
N GLY A 95 6.62 6.79 10.92
CA GLY A 95 7.90 6.37 11.47
C GLY A 95 7.74 5.20 12.45
N LEU A 96 8.85 4.78 13.09
CA LEU A 96 8.87 3.58 13.93
C LEU A 96 8.31 3.75 15.33
N SER A 97 8.21 4.98 15.87
CA SER A 97 7.68 5.26 17.22
C SER A 97 6.49 6.24 17.27
N GLY A 98 6.13 6.90 16.15
CA GLY A 98 5.04 7.89 16.10
C GLY A 98 3.63 7.31 15.89
N TYR A 99 2.62 8.17 16.07
CA TYR A 99 1.21 7.95 15.72
C TYR A 99 0.80 8.98 14.65
N PRO A 100 -0.23 8.71 13.84
CA PRO A 100 -1.13 7.56 13.90
C PRO A 100 -0.53 6.26 13.31
N ARG A 101 -1.15 5.13 13.68
CA ARG A 101 -0.73 3.78 13.26
C ARG A 101 -1.89 2.93 12.83
N LEU A 102 -1.64 2.10 11.83
CA LEU A 102 -2.55 1.05 11.39
C LEU A 102 -1.92 -0.32 11.64
N TYR A 103 -2.50 -1.11 12.53
CA TYR A 103 -2.09 -2.48 12.84
C TYR A 103 -2.88 -3.47 11.99
N VAL A 104 -2.17 -4.20 11.15
CA VAL A 104 -2.76 -5.11 10.17
C VAL A 104 -2.69 -6.55 10.73
N PRO A 105 -3.79 -7.32 10.66
CA PRO A 105 -3.80 -8.69 11.19
C PRO A 105 -2.93 -9.66 10.37
N SER A 106 -2.76 -9.37 9.08
CA SER A 106 -1.99 -10.20 8.15
C SER A 106 -0.49 -10.16 8.42
N ILE A 107 0.16 -11.31 8.26
CA ILE A 107 1.62 -11.39 8.23
C ILE A 107 2.08 -10.92 6.84
N ILE A 108 2.81 -9.82 6.81
CA ILE A 108 3.43 -9.29 5.59
C ILE A 108 4.89 -9.75 5.59
N PRO A 109 5.37 -10.46 4.56
CA PRO A 109 6.72 -11.00 4.55
C PRO A 109 7.81 -9.92 4.57
N HIS A 110 8.91 -10.22 5.26
CA HIS A 110 10.12 -9.41 5.22
C HIS A 110 10.72 -9.34 3.82
N GLN A 111 11.18 -8.15 3.43
CA GLN A 111 11.95 -7.96 2.20
C GLN A 111 13.46 -8.01 2.43
N THR A 112 13.89 -7.77 3.67
CA THR A 112 15.28 -7.73 4.13
C THR A 112 15.35 -8.25 5.55
N ASP A 113 16.55 -8.47 6.09
CA ASP A 113 16.76 -8.88 7.48
C ASP A 113 16.39 -7.79 8.52
N SER A 114 15.91 -6.62 8.07
CA SER A 114 15.45 -5.56 8.96
C SER A 114 14.02 -5.81 9.47
N ASP A 115 13.77 -5.46 10.73
CA ASP A 115 12.44 -5.46 11.36
C ASP A 115 11.51 -4.36 10.83
N ALA A 116 12.04 -3.46 10.00
CA ALA A 116 11.28 -2.41 9.37
C ALA A 116 11.41 -2.47 7.84
N SER A 117 10.33 -2.18 7.14
CA SER A 117 10.34 -2.08 5.68
C SER A 117 9.72 -0.76 5.22
N PRO A 118 10.34 -0.07 4.23
CA PRO A 118 9.76 1.12 3.65
C PRO A 118 8.44 0.80 2.95
N ALA A 119 7.48 1.69 3.07
CA ALA A 119 6.16 1.57 2.45
C ALA A 119 5.71 2.90 1.85
N THR A 120 4.83 2.83 0.87
CA THR A 120 4.21 4.00 0.26
C THR A 120 2.70 3.88 0.36
N LEU A 121 2.06 4.97 0.79
CA LEU A 121 0.62 5.16 0.77
C LEU A 121 0.24 6.05 -0.41
N PHE A 122 -0.66 5.60 -1.27
CA PHE A 122 -1.20 6.31 -2.42
C PHE A 122 -2.62 6.80 -2.11
N LEU A 123 -2.84 8.11 -2.24
CA LEU A 123 -4.07 8.80 -1.86
C LEU A 123 -5.09 8.96 -3.00
N SER A 124 -4.99 8.13 -4.05
CA SER A 124 -5.92 8.11 -5.18
C SER A 124 -7.12 7.20 -4.94
N GLY A 125 -8.22 7.42 -5.68
CA GLY A 125 -9.36 6.51 -5.76
C GLY A 125 -10.29 6.53 -4.53
N LYS A 126 -11.23 5.57 -4.51
CA LYS A 126 -12.25 5.43 -3.45
C LYS A 126 -11.67 4.87 -2.15
N MET A 127 -10.62 4.08 -2.25
CA MET A 127 -9.82 3.59 -1.14
C MET A 127 -8.36 3.91 -1.43
N HIS A 128 -7.59 4.17 -0.38
CA HIS A 128 -6.16 4.46 -0.50
C HIS A 128 -5.36 3.17 -0.36
N GLU A 129 -4.25 3.10 -1.09
CA GLU A 129 -3.46 1.89 -1.27
C GLU A 129 -2.14 2.01 -0.52
N ILE A 130 -1.78 0.98 0.25
CA ILE A 130 -0.50 0.85 0.93
C ILE A 130 0.22 -0.37 0.38
N THR A 131 1.48 -0.17 0.00
CA THR A 131 2.37 -1.24 -0.45
C THR A 131 3.76 -1.11 0.15
N LEU A 132 4.45 -2.24 0.35
CA LEU A 132 5.88 -2.20 0.68
C LEU A 132 6.71 -1.82 -0.55
N ASP A 133 7.65 -0.89 -0.39
CA ASP A 133 8.47 -0.37 -1.48
C ASP A 133 9.37 -1.49 -2.05
N GLY A 134 9.56 -1.54 -3.36
CA GLY A 134 10.38 -2.58 -4.01
C GLY A 134 9.68 -3.93 -4.23
N THR A 135 8.38 -4.02 -3.94
CA THR A 135 7.56 -5.19 -4.28
C THR A 135 6.89 -5.05 -5.66
N PRO A 136 6.44 -6.16 -6.28
CA PRO A 136 5.57 -6.11 -7.45
C PRO A 136 4.28 -5.31 -7.21
N ASP A 137 3.77 -5.34 -5.97
CA ASP A 137 2.56 -4.60 -5.58
C ASP A 137 2.82 -3.09 -5.61
N ALA A 138 3.98 -2.62 -5.14
CA ALA A 138 4.35 -1.21 -5.26
C ALA A 138 4.48 -0.74 -6.72
N ALA A 139 4.97 -1.60 -7.62
CA ALA A 139 5.01 -1.28 -9.05
C ALA A 139 3.60 -1.14 -9.63
N PHE A 140 2.70 -2.07 -9.28
CA PHE A 140 1.29 -2.00 -9.68
C PHE A 140 0.62 -0.73 -9.14
N ALA A 141 0.76 -0.44 -7.84
CA ALA A 141 0.23 0.75 -7.16
C ALA A 141 0.65 2.03 -7.88
N HIS A 142 1.95 2.12 -8.22
CA HIS A 142 2.49 3.27 -8.91
C HIS A 142 1.84 3.51 -10.28
N HIS A 143 1.67 2.46 -11.08
CA HIS A 143 1.03 2.56 -12.40
C HIS A 143 -0.47 2.82 -12.31
N SER A 144 -1.17 2.16 -11.39
CA SER A 144 -2.58 2.39 -11.08
C SER A 144 -2.82 3.85 -10.69
N HIS A 145 -2.00 4.36 -9.79
CA HIS A 145 -2.05 5.74 -9.34
C HIS A 145 -1.79 6.74 -10.48
N ALA A 146 -0.72 6.55 -11.25
CA ALA A 146 -0.41 7.42 -12.39
C ALA A 146 -1.56 7.43 -13.42
N THR A 147 -2.20 6.28 -13.64
CA THR A 147 -3.37 6.18 -14.50
C THR A 147 -4.56 6.96 -13.94
N CYS A 148 -4.83 6.85 -12.64
CA CYS A 148 -5.87 7.64 -11.97
C CYS A 148 -5.65 9.15 -12.15
N GLN A 149 -4.41 9.63 -11.99
CA GLN A 149 -4.10 11.05 -12.18
C GLN A 149 -4.34 11.50 -13.63
N ASN A 150 -3.92 10.69 -14.60
CA ASN A 150 -4.13 11.00 -16.03
C ASN A 150 -5.60 11.03 -16.42
N LEU A 151 -6.44 10.20 -15.78
CA LEU A 151 -7.87 10.12 -16.04
C LEU A 151 -8.70 11.11 -15.20
N ALA A 152 -8.10 11.79 -14.21
CA ALA A 152 -8.83 12.60 -13.23
C ALA A 152 -9.72 13.67 -13.88
N SER A 153 -9.19 14.42 -14.85
CA SER A 153 -9.93 15.48 -15.54
C SER A 153 -11.10 14.94 -16.37
N VAL A 154 -10.95 13.77 -16.98
CA VAL A 154 -11.99 13.12 -17.77
C VAL A 154 -13.09 12.57 -16.86
N LEU A 155 -12.71 11.95 -15.74
CA LEU A 155 -13.66 11.43 -14.76
C LEU A 155 -14.49 12.56 -14.11
N ASP A 156 -13.89 13.73 -13.91
CA ASP A 156 -14.60 14.92 -13.40
C ASP A 156 -15.68 15.39 -14.38
N GLN A 157 -15.38 15.44 -15.67
CA GLN A 157 -16.36 15.78 -16.72
C GLN A 157 -17.52 14.79 -16.81
N LEU A 158 -17.27 13.51 -16.53
CA LEU A 158 -18.28 12.44 -16.57
C LEU A 158 -19.17 12.38 -15.33
N LYS A 159 -18.83 13.12 -14.26
CA LYS A 159 -19.55 13.03 -12.98
C LYS A 159 -20.97 13.61 -13.05
N ASP A 160 -21.17 14.60 -13.91
CA ASP A 160 -22.41 15.37 -14.02
C ASP A 160 -23.22 15.06 -15.30
N MET A 161 -22.82 14.03 -16.04
CA MET A 161 -23.58 13.48 -17.17
C MET A 161 -24.62 12.45 -16.69
#